data_AF-A0A924K2A3-F1
#
_entry.id   AF-A0A924K2A3-F1
#
_cell.length_a   1.000
_cell.length_b   1.000
_cell.length_c   1.000
_cell.angle_alpha   90.00
_cell.angle_beta   90.00
_cell.angle_gamma   90.00
#
_symmetry.space_group_name_H-M   'P 1'
#
loop_
_entity.id
_entity.type
_entity.pdbx_description
1 polymer ?
#
loop_
_entity_poly.entity_id
_entity_poly.type
_entity_poly.pdbx_seq_one_letter_code
_entity_poly.pdbx_strand_id
1 'polypeptide(L)' 'MRTYFKSALLGLVAIGFSCVHAGSYEDFFTAIKRDDASTISALLTRGFDPNTPNPERLDGLYLALRESNMKAA' A
#
# COMPACT_ATOMS: atom_id res chain seq x y z
N MET A 1 -28.48 -25.23 19.24
CA MET A 1 -28.35 -23.77 19.47
C MET A 1 -26.90 -23.27 19.57
N ARG A 2 -25.94 -24.02 20.16
CA ARG A 2 -24.52 -23.60 20.28
C ARG A 2 -23.77 -23.36 18.95
N THR A 3 -24.14 -24.03 17.86
CA THR A 3 -23.47 -23.90 16.54
C THR A 3 -23.92 -22.67 15.76
N TYR A 4 -25.22 -22.38 15.74
CA TYR A 4 -25.76 -21.17 15.11
C TYR A 4 -25.30 -19.89 15.79
N PHE A 5 -25.14 -19.91 17.12
CA PHE A 5 -24.60 -18.76 17.85
C PHE A 5 -23.16 -18.45 17.45
N LYS A 6 -22.33 -19.49 17.24
CA LYS A 6 -20.96 -19.32 16.73
C LYS A 6 -20.97 -18.77 15.30
N SER A 7 -21.84 -19.28 14.42
CA SER A 7 -21.96 -18.79 13.04
C SER A 7 -22.42 -17.33 12.98
N ALA A 8 -23.37 -16.93 13.83
CA ALA A 8 -23.83 -15.55 13.94
C ALA A 8 -22.70 -14.63 14.44
N LEU A 9 -21.91 -15.08 15.41
CA LEU A 9 -20.77 -14.33 15.95
C LEU A 9 -19.65 -14.19 14.91
N LEU A 10 -19.40 -15.24 14.11
CA LEU A 10 -18.43 -15.21 13.01
C LEU A 10 -18.86 -14.27 11.88
N GLY A 11 -20.16 -14.25 11.55
CA GLY A 11 -20.73 -13.31 10.58
C GLY A 11 -20.63 -11.86 11.04
N LEU A 12 -20.86 -11.58 12.33
CA LEU A 12 -20.70 -10.24 12.91
C LEU A 12 -19.25 -9.74 12.81
N VAL A 13 -18.28 -10.61 13.11
CA VAL A 13 -16.85 -10.29 12.99
C VAL A 13 -16.47 -10.02 11.54
N ALA A 14 -16.92 -10.84 10.59
CA ALA A 14 -16.60 -10.68 9.16
C ALA A 14 -17.08 -9.35 8.58
N ILE A 15 -18.23 -8.81 9.05
CA ILE A 15 -18.74 -7.50 8.60
C ILE A 15 -17.82 -6.34 9.06
N GLY A 16 -17.14 -6.49 10.20
CA GLY A 16 -16.23 -5.47 10.73
C GLY A 16 -14.88 -5.36 10.00
N PHE A 17 -14.49 -6.33 9.17
CA PHE A 17 -13.18 -6.37 8.49
C PHE A 17 -13.17 -5.76 7.08
N SER A 18 -14.32 -5.30 6.55
CA SER A 18 -14.48 -5.03 5.11
C SER A 18 -13.92 -3.68 4.59
N CYS A 19 -13.15 -2.91 5.37
CA CYS A 19 -12.68 -1.58 4.94
C CYS A 19 -11.21 -1.29 5.27
N VAL A 20 -10.30 -2.23 5.06
CA VAL A 20 -8.86 -1.90 5.10
C VAL A 20 -8.43 -1.29 3.76
N HIS A 21 -8.12 0.01 3.75
CA HIS A 21 -7.63 0.73 2.58
C HIS A 21 -6.10 0.71 2.56
N ALA A 22 -5.49 0.01 1.61
CA ALA A 22 -4.04 -0.05 1.42
C ALA A 22 -3.50 1.20 0.69
N GLY A 23 -3.92 2.40 1.13
CA GLY A 23 -3.63 3.66 0.44
C GLY A 23 -2.14 3.92 0.25
N SER A 24 -1.30 3.56 1.24
CA SER A 24 0.15 3.81 1.19
C SER A 24 0.87 3.12 0.03
N TYR A 25 0.39 1.96 -0.41
CA TYR A 25 0.97 1.24 -1.56
C TYR A 25 0.69 1.99 -2.85
N GLU A 26 -0.58 2.31 -3.11
CA GLU A 26 -1.00 3.06 -4.30
C GLU A 26 -0.41 4.48 -4.31
N ASP A 27 -0.37 5.15 -3.15
CA ASP A 27 0.21 6.48 -2.96
C ASP A 27 1.71 6.48 -3.29
N PHE A 28 2.46 5.45 -2.88
CA PHE A 28 3.90 5.36 -3.14
C PHE A 28 4.22 5.32 -4.64
N PHE A 29 3.59 4.41 -5.40
CA PHE A 29 3.83 4.31 -6.84
C PHE A 29 3.25 5.48 -7.63
N THR A 30 2.18 6.10 -7.13
CA THR A 30 1.64 7.34 -7.71
C THR A 30 2.61 8.50 -7.49
N ALA A 31 3.23 8.61 -6.31
CA ALA A 31 4.22 9.64 -6.00
C ALA A 31 5.48 9.50 -6.86
N ILE A 32 5.97 8.27 -7.10
CA ILE A 32 7.09 8.01 -8.01
C ILE A 32 6.76 8.50 -9.43
N LYS A 33 5.58 8.14 -9.96
CA LYS A 33 5.16 8.56 -11.31
C LYS A 33 5.03 10.07 -11.45
N ARG A 34 4.72 10.77 -10.35
CA ARG A 34 4.57 12.23 -10.30
C ARG A 34 5.85 12.98 -9.94
N ASP A 35 6.96 12.27 -9.70
CA ASP A 35 8.22 12.85 -9.19
C ASP A 35 8.00 13.64 -7.87
N ASP A 36 7.07 13.16 -7.02
CA ASP A 36 6.69 13.80 -5.75
C ASP A 36 7.53 13.25 -4.59
N ALA A 37 8.74 13.80 -4.46
CA ALA A 37 9.67 13.46 -3.39
C ALA A 37 9.15 13.74 -1.98
N SER A 38 8.23 14.71 -1.82
CA SER A 38 7.65 15.06 -0.52
C SER A 38 6.77 13.92 -0.01
N THR A 39 5.88 13.41 -0.87
CA THR A 39 5.01 12.28 -0.54
C THR A 39 5.81 11.00 -0.31
N ILE A 40 6.83 10.73 -1.14
CA ILE A 40 7.74 9.59 -0.94
C ILE A 40 8.42 9.68 0.44
N SER A 41 9.01 10.82 0.78
CA SER A 41 9.69 11.03 2.07
C SER A 41 8.74 10.86 3.26
N ALA A 42 7.51 11.34 3.14
CA ALA A 42 6.48 11.18 4.17
C ALA A 42 6.10 9.70 4.37
N LEU A 43 5.97 8.93 3.28
CA LEU A 43 5.66 7.50 3.34
C LEU A 43 6.83 6.68 3.93
N LEU A 44 8.07 6.97 3.54
CA LEU A 44 9.26 6.34 4.11
C LEU A 44 9.39 6.61 5.60
N THR A 45 9.13 7.84 6.04
CA THR A 45 9.16 8.23 7.47
C THR A 45 8.09 7.48 8.27
N ARG A 46 6.97 7.12 7.65
CA ARG A 46 5.90 6.31 8.27
C ARG A 46 6.21 4.81 8.27
N GLY A 47 7.34 4.39 7.70
CA GLY A 47 7.80 3.00 7.68
C GLY A 47 7.38 2.21 6.43
N PHE A 48 6.99 2.88 5.35
CA PHE A 48 6.77 2.18 4.07
C PHE A 48 8.10 1.61 3.55
N ASP A 49 8.12 0.33 3.14
CA ASP A 49 9.31 -0.31 2.57
C ASP A 49 9.44 0.03 1.08
N PRO A 50 10.47 0.81 0.66
CA PRO A 50 10.65 1.17 -0.76
C PRO A 50 11.00 -0.02 -1.65
N ASN A 51 11.41 -1.16 -1.07
CA ASN A 51 11.68 -2.39 -1.81
C ASN A 51 10.41 -3.22 -2.07
N THR A 52 9.25 -2.72 -1.65
CA THR A 52 7.96 -3.33 -1.98
C THR A 52 7.83 -3.40 -3.50
N PRO A 53 7.70 -4.60 -4.09
CA PRO A 53 7.57 -4.72 -5.54
C PRO A 53 6.19 -4.24 -5.99
N ASN A 54 6.16 -3.55 -7.13
CA ASN A 54 4.94 -3.25 -7.86
C ASN A 54 4.35 -4.55 -8.47
N PRO A 55 3.17 -4.50 -9.13
CA PRO A 55 2.57 -5.69 -9.75
C PRO A 55 3.43 -6.34 -10.85
N GLU A 56 4.37 -5.60 -11.43
CA GLU A 56 5.34 -6.07 -12.43
C GLU A 56 6.63 -6.63 -11.80
N ARG A 57 6.70 -6.71 -10.46
CA ARG A 57 7.87 -7.11 -9.67
C ARG A 57 9.07 -6.14 -9.75
N LEU A 58 8.79 -4.86 -9.97
CA LEU A 58 9.78 -3.79 -9.97
C LEU A 58 9.68 -2.98 -8.67
N ASP A 59 10.82 -2.65 -8.07
CA ASP A 59 10.88 -1.76 -6.91
C ASP A 59 10.76 -0.28 -7.30
N GLY A 60 10.60 0.59 -6.29
CA GLY A 60 10.37 2.02 -6.50
C GLY A 60 11.55 2.76 -7.13
N LEU A 61 12.79 2.39 -6.77
CA LEU A 61 14.01 3.02 -7.28
C LEU A 61 14.20 2.72 -8.77
N TYR A 62 14.03 1.47 -9.17
CA TYR A 62 14.09 1.07 -10.57
C TYR A 62 13.05 1.82 -11.40
N LEU A 63 11.82 1.95 -10.87
CA LEU A 63 10.75 2.67 -11.54
C LEU A 63 11.09 4.16 -11.72
N ALA A 64 11.61 4.81 -10.68
CA ALA A 64 12.00 6.22 -10.74
C ALA A 64 13.10 6.48 -11.78
N LEU A 65 14.10 5.60 -11.86
CA LEU A 65 15.17 5.68 -12.85
C LEU A 65 14.66 5.45 -14.28
N ARG A 66 13.76 4.48 -14.47
CA ARG A 66 13.18 4.17 -15.80
C ARG A 66 12.38 5.34 -16.37
N GLU A 67 11.65 6.05 -15.52
CA GLU A 67 10.79 7.18 -15.91
C GLU A 67 11.54 8.53 -15.91
N SER A 68 12.86 8.56 -15.64
CA SER A 68 13.68 9.77 -15.52
C SER A 68 13.23 10.75 -14.41
N ASN A 69 12.58 10.24 -13.36
CA ASN A 69 12.08 11.01 -12.22
C ASN A 69 13.17 11.14 -11.16
N MET A 70 14.06 12.13 -11.34
CA MET A 70 15.29 12.26 -10.53
C MET A 70 15.06 12.69 -9.08
N LYS A 71 13.87 13.18 -8.72
CA LYS A 71 13.57 13.50 -7.31
C LYS A 71 13.00 12.30 -6.57
N ALA A 72 12.40 11.36 -7.30
CA ALA A 72 11.86 10.13 -6.77
C ALA A 72 12.89 9.00 -6.64
N ALA A 73 14.03 9.10 -7.33
CA ALA A 73 15.16 8.17 -7.25
C ALA A 73 16.07 8.49 -6.06
#